data_AF-A0A238ZA90-F1
#
_entry.id   AF-A0A238ZA90-F1
#
_cell.length_a   1.000
_cell.length_b   1.000
_cell.length_c   1.000
_cell.angle_alpha   90.00
_cell.angle_beta   90.00
_cell.angle_gamma   90.00
#
_symmetry.space_group_name_H-M   'P 1'
#
loop_
_entity.id
_entity.type
_entity.pdbx_description
1 polymer ?
#
loop_
_entity_poly.entity_id
_entity_poly.type
_entity_poly.pdbx_seq_one_letter_code
_entity_poly.pdbx_strand_id
1 'polypeptide(L)'
;MCMPSIFNQLDDHPVSLVAGFVTVAGVYVLTPAVWYTALIAGMIVSGVLEFAIKEVPPDTDEYDPEQYPLWAAADSGDVPTDGRNTDSTDDALSTLQERYASGELNDAEFEDKVERLLESDRDDAQSHLEEDSVTEKLEK
;
A
#
# COMPACT_ATOMS: atom_id res chain seq x y z
N MET A 1 2.08 -55.88 -35.56
CA MET A 1 2.45 -54.45 -35.41
C MET A 1 3.47 -54.39 -34.28
N CYS A 2 4.77 -54.44 -34.60
CA CYS A 2 5.82 -54.27 -33.60
C CYS A 2 5.92 -52.78 -33.28
N MET A 3 5.51 -52.38 -32.08
CA MET A 3 5.93 -51.09 -31.54
C MET A 3 7.45 -51.17 -31.27
N PRO A 4 8.27 -50.25 -31.79
CA PRO A 4 9.65 -50.13 -31.34
C PRO A 4 9.62 -49.69 -29.87
N SER A 5 9.92 -50.63 -28.98
CA SER A 5 10.10 -50.37 -27.55
C SER A 5 11.35 -49.51 -27.39
N ILE A 6 11.14 -48.20 -27.24
CA ILE A 6 12.14 -47.18 -26.95
C ILE A 6 13.00 -47.50 -25.71
N PHE A 7 12.55 -48.45 -24.88
CA PHE A 7 13.26 -48.89 -23.68
C PHE A 7 14.33 -49.97 -23.96
N ASN A 8 14.23 -50.74 -25.04
CA ASN A 8 15.15 -51.86 -25.29
C ASN A 8 16.49 -51.45 -25.92
N GLN A 9 16.68 -50.16 -26.21
CA GLN A 9 17.92 -49.61 -26.79
C GLN A 9 18.90 -49.07 -25.73
N LEU A 10 18.46 -48.91 -24.48
CA LEU A 10 19.33 -48.43 -23.39
C LEU A 10 20.11 -49.56 -22.70
N ASP A 11 19.71 -50.82 -22.87
CA ASP A 11 20.23 -51.96 -22.10
C ASP A 11 21.59 -52.53 -22.59
N ASP A 12 22.07 -52.17 -23.78
CA ASP A 12 23.29 -52.81 -24.36
C ASP A 12 24.62 -52.09 -24.07
N HIS A 13 24.63 -50.90 -23.46
CA HIS A 13 25.90 -50.22 -23.13
C HIS A 13 25.88 -49.54 -21.76
N PRO A 14 26.72 -49.94 -20.78
CA PRO A 14 26.82 -49.30 -19.47
C PRO A 14 27.20 -47.82 -19.55
N VAL A 15 27.83 -47.42 -20.66
CA VAL A 15 28.18 -46.03 -21.00
C VAL A 15 26.93 -45.16 -21.15
N SER A 16 25.83 -45.68 -21.72
CA SER A 16 24.60 -44.91 -21.93
C SER A 16 23.90 -44.59 -20.61
N LEU A 17 23.90 -45.55 -19.68
CA LEU A 17 23.35 -45.36 -18.33
C LEU A 17 24.15 -44.30 -17.55
N VAL A 18 25.49 -44.36 -17.61
CA VAL A 18 26.36 -43.36 -16.98
C VAL A 18 26.17 -41.99 -17.63
N ALA A 19 26.09 -41.91 -18.95
CA ALA A 19 25.86 -40.65 -19.66
C ALA A 19 24.50 -40.02 -19.32
N GLY A 20 23.45 -40.84 -19.22
CA GLY A 20 22.13 -40.40 -18.78
C GLY A 20 22.17 -39.87 -17.35
N PHE A 21 22.80 -40.59 -16.42
CA PHE A 21 22.94 -40.15 -15.03
C PHE A 21 23.72 -38.84 -14.90
N VAL A 22 24.84 -38.69 -15.61
CA VAL A 22 25.63 -37.45 -15.63
C VAL A 22 24.81 -36.29 -16.20
N THR A 23 24.02 -36.53 -17.25
CA THR A 23 23.17 -35.49 -17.83
C THR A 23 22.09 -35.05 -16.86
N VAL A 24 21.40 -35.99 -16.20
CA VAL A 24 20.37 -35.69 -15.19
C VAL A 24 20.97 -34.99 -13.97
N ALA A 25 22.11 -35.46 -13.47
CA ALA A 25 22.80 -34.85 -12.34
C ALA A 25 23.30 -33.43 -12.70
N GLY A 26 23.83 -33.24 -13.90
CA GLY A 26 24.25 -31.94 -14.41
C GLY A 26 23.09 -30.95 -14.47
N VAL A 27 21.96 -31.34 -15.07
CA VAL A 27 20.75 -30.51 -15.12
C VAL A 27 20.24 -30.21 -13.70
N TYR A 28 20.19 -31.21 -12.83
CA TYR A 28 19.73 -31.06 -11.45
C TYR A 28 20.58 -30.09 -10.63
N VAL A 29 21.88 -29.95 -10.91
CA VAL A 29 22.78 -29.00 -10.22
C VAL A 29 22.75 -27.61 -10.88
N LEU A 30 22.68 -27.53 -12.20
CA LEU A 30 22.73 -26.26 -12.94
C LEU A 30 21.44 -25.45 -12.82
N THR A 31 20.28 -26.12 -12.83
CA THR A 31 18.98 -25.43 -12.70
C THR A 31 18.83 -24.66 -11.38
N PRO A 32 19.10 -25.24 -10.19
CA PRO A 32 19.00 -24.50 -8.95
C PRO A 32 20.12 -23.46 -8.79
N ALA A 33 21.29 -23.64 -9.42
CA ALA A 33 22.38 -22.67 -9.33
C ALA A 33 21.95 -21.26 -9.79
N VAL A 34 21.19 -21.17 -10.90
CA VAL A 34 20.64 -19.90 -11.39
C VAL A 34 19.69 -19.29 -10.35
N TRP A 35 18.79 -20.09 -9.77
CA TRP A 35 17.89 -19.63 -8.71
C TRP A 35 18.63 -19.17 -7.45
N TYR A 36 19.63 -19.92 -7.00
CA TYR A 36 20.47 -19.55 -5.87
C TYR A 36 21.20 -18.22 -6.11
N THR A 37 21.73 -17.98 -7.32
CA THR A 37 22.36 -16.69 -7.64
C THR A 37 21.36 -15.53 -7.60
N ALA A 38 20.12 -15.74 -8.06
CA ALA A 38 19.08 -14.73 -7.97
C ALA A 38 18.68 -14.42 -6.52
N LEU A 39 18.59 -15.44 -5.65
CA LEU A 39 18.32 -15.25 -4.23
C LEU A 39 19.46 -14.51 -3.51
N ILE A 40 20.71 -14.85 -3.79
CA ILE A 40 21.87 -14.15 -3.23
C ILE A 40 21.88 -12.69 -3.68
N ALA A 41 21.64 -12.43 -4.97
CA ALA A 41 21.53 -11.07 -5.49
C ALA A 41 20.40 -10.30 -4.79
N GLY A 42 19.22 -10.91 -4.61
CA GLY A 42 18.12 -10.33 -3.86
C GLY A 42 18.47 -10.00 -2.41
N MET A 43 19.21 -10.88 -1.72
CA MET A 43 19.67 -10.65 -0.35
C MET A 43 20.66 -9.48 -0.26
N ILE A 44 21.59 -9.36 -1.22
CA ILE A 44 22.51 -8.21 -1.31
C ILE A 44 21.72 -6.92 -1.54
N VAL A 45 20.79 -6.91 -2.49
CA VAL A 45 19.95 -5.73 -2.77
C VAL A 45 19.11 -5.35 -1.55
N SER A 46 18.51 -6.32 -0.87
CA SER A 46 17.75 -6.10 0.38
C SER A 46 18.64 -5.48 1.46
N GLY A 47 19.85 -6.00 1.67
CA GLY A 47 20.80 -5.45 2.64
C GLY A 47 21.24 -4.03 2.30
N VAL A 48 21.49 -3.73 1.02
CA VAL A 48 21.81 -2.38 0.55
C VAL A 48 20.61 -1.43 0.72
N LEU A 49 19.39 -1.91 0.48
CA LEU A 49 18.17 -1.12 0.67
C LEU A 49 17.93 -0.79 2.14
N GLU A 50 18.10 -1.75 3.06
CA GLU A 50 18.03 -1.51 4.51
C GLU A 50 19.09 -0.51 4.98
N PHE A 51 20.31 -0.59 4.42
CA PHE A 51 21.38 0.35 4.71
C PHE A 51 21.07 1.76 4.20
N ALA A 52 20.54 1.88 2.98
CA ALA A 52 20.13 3.17 2.41
C ALA A 52 19.00 3.85 3.20
N ILE A 53 18.06 3.07 3.76
CA ILE A 53 17.02 3.60 4.64
C ILE A 53 17.60 4.04 6.00
N LYS A 54 18.61 3.33 6.52
CA LYS A 54 19.27 3.70 7.80
C LYS A 54 20.24 4.87 7.71
N GLU A 55 20.78 5.18 6.52
CA GLU A 55 21.60 6.38 6.30
C GLU A 55 20.77 7.66 6.10
N VAL A 56 19.44 7.54 5.96
CA VAL A 56 18.57 8.68 6.22
C VAL A 56 18.79 9.03 7.69
N PRO A 57 19.31 10.23 8.02
CA PRO A 57 19.40 10.64 9.42
C PRO A 57 18.03 10.40 10.05
N PRO A 58 17.94 9.86 11.29
CA PRO A 58 16.66 9.79 11.95
C PRO A 58 16.08 11.19 11.87
N ASP A 59 14.94 11.34 11.19
CA ASP A 59 14.20 12.58 11.26
C ASP A 59 14.05 12.82 12.77
N THR A 60 14.80 13.77 13.30
CA THR A 60 14.47 14.40 14.57
C THR A 60 13.36 15.35 14.19
N ASP A 61 12.19 14.77 13.94
CA ASP A 61 10.96 15.34 13.43
C ASP A 61 10.23 16.10 14.54
N GLU A 62 10.94 17.03 15.18
CA GLU A 62 10.24 18.17 15.74
C GLU A 62 9.62 18.91 14.55
N TYR A 63 8.30 18.78 14.44
CA TYR A 63 7.50 19.37 13.38
C TYR A 63 7.90 20.85 13.20
N ASP A 64 8.52 21.17 12.06
CA ASP A 64 8.91 22.53 11.72
C ASP A 64 7.80 23.17 10.86
N PRO A 65 6.97 24.05 11.44
CA PRO A 65 5.90 24.71 10.70
C PRO A 65 6.41 25.62 9.59
N GLU A 66 7.68 26.05 9.61
CA GLU A 66 8.24 26.92 8.57
C GLU A 66 8.57 26.16 7.28
N GLN A 67 8.85 24.86 7.37
CA GLN A 67 9.10 24.03 6.19
C GLN A 67 7.81 23.67 5.44
N TYR A 68 6.69 23.59 6.17
CA TYR A 68 5.38 23.22 5.63
C TYR A 68 4.30 24.26 5.98
N PRO A 69 4.44 25.50 5.49
CA PRO A 69 3.52 26.59 5.86
C PRO A 69 2.08 26.33 5.41
N LEU A 70 1.89 25.53 4.35
CA LEU A 70 0.56 25.12 3.88
C LEU A 70 -0.14 24.19 4.87
N TRP A 71 0.59 23.27 5.50
CA TRP A 71 0.04 22.37 6.51
C TRP A 71 -0.15 23.09 7.85
N ALA A 72 0.78 23.98 8.22
CA ALA A 72 0.65 24.79 9.43
C ALA A 72 -0.58 25.72 9.37
N ALA A 73 -0.85 26.34 8.21
CA ALA A 73 -2.02 27.21 8.03
C ALA A 73 -3.35 26.47 8.14
N ALA A 74 -3.41 25.21 7.72
CA ALA A 74 -4.58 24.35 7.83
C ALA A 74 -4.87 23.96 9.29
N ASP A 75 -3.83 23.65 10.06
CA ASP A 75 -3.95 23.32 11.49
C ASP A 75 -4.33 24.53 12.34
N SER A 76 -3.83 25.72 12.00
CA SER A 76 -4.18 26.96 12.72
C SER A 76 -5.60 27.48 12.42
N GLY A 77 -6.36 26.82 11.54
CA GLY A 77 -7.75 27.21 11.24
C GLY A 77 -7.91 28.59 10.57
N ASP A 78 -6.80 29.21 10.13
CA ASP A 78 -6.76 30.54 9.53
C ASP A 78 -7.02 30.52 8.01
N VAL A 79 -7.47 29.37 7.48
CA VAL A 79 -7.90 29.27 6.09
C VAL A 79 -9.27 29.93 6.00
N PRO A 80 -9.48 30.96 5.16
CA PRO A 80 -10.80 31.55 4.97
C PRO A 80 -11.69 30.54 4.23
N THR A 81 -12.33 29.65 4.97
CA THR A 81 -13.36 28.74 4.46
C THR A 81 -14.67 29.53 4.48
N ASP A 82 -15.20 29.84 3.30
CA ASP A 82 -16.54 30.41 3.15
C ASP A 82 -17.54 29.26 3.38
N GLY A 83 -17.68 28.80 4.63
CA GLY A 83 -18.21 27.47 4.91
C GLY A 83 -18.65 27.26 6.36
N ARG A 84 -19.72 27.94 6.77
CA ARG A 84 -20.30 27.86 8.12
C ARG A 84 -20.68 26.42 8.59
N ASN A 85 -20.69 25.44 7.68
CA ASN A 85 -21.05 24.05 7.99
C ASN A 85 -19.85 23.10 8.07
N THR A 86 -18.74 23.35 7.37
CA THR A 86 -17.57 22.45 7.37
C THR A 86 -16.88 22.42 8.74
N ASP A 87 -16.81 23.58 9.42
CA ASP A 87 -16.25 23.68 10.77
C ASP A 87 -16.98 22.78 11.79
N SER A 88 -18.29 22.60 11.63
CA SER A 88 -19.09 21.78 12.56
C SER A 88 -18.82 20.27 12.40
N THR A 89 -18.55 19.83 11.17
CA THR A 89 -18.14 18.45 10.85
C THR A 89 -16.75 18.16 11.41
N ASP A 90 -15.81 19.09 11.20
CA ASP A 90 -14.42 18.97 11.67
C ASP A 90 -14.33 18.93 13.21
N ASP A 91 -15.08 19.79 13.92
CA ASP A 91 -15.19 19.77 15.38
C ASP A 91 -15.74 18.44 15.91
N ALA A 92 -16.73 17.87 15.22
CA ALA A 92 -17.35 16.61 15.59
C ALA A 92 -16.41 15.41 15.35
N LEU A 93 -15.61 15.44 14.28
CA LEU A 93 -14.55 14.44 14.02
C LEU A 93 -13.43 14.52 15.06
N SER A 94 -12.97 15.73 15.40
CA SER A 94 -11.96 15.95 16.43
C SER A 94 -12.38 15.37 17.79
N THR A 95 -13.64 15.58 18.18
CA THR A 95 -14.21 14.99 19.41
C THR A 95 -14.29 13.46 19.37
N LEU A 96 -14.46 12.87 18.18
CA LEU A 96 -14.49 11.42 18.01
C LEU A 96 -13.09 10.80 18.14
N GLN A 97 -12.09 11.48 17.57
CA GLN A 97 -10.68 11.10 17.64
C GLN A 97 -10.14 11.14 19.06
N GLU A 98 -10.48 12.18 19.83
CA GLU A 98 -10.07 12.30 21.25
C GLU A 98 -10.62 11.14 22.09
N ARG A 99 -11.87 10.72 21.86
CA ARG A 99 -12.48 9.60 22.57
C ARG A 99 -11.97 8.23 22.16
N TYR A 100 -11.55 8.10 20.91
CA TYR A 100 -10.82 6.94 20.45
C TYR A 100 -9.45 6.84 21.13
N ALA A 101 -8.70 7.95 21.16
CA ALA A 101 -7.40 8.03 21.81
C ALA A 101 -7.46 7.78 23.32
N SER A 102 -8.54 8.21 23.98
CA SER A 102 -8.79 7.92 25.39
C SER A 102 -9.27 6.49 25.67
N GLY A 103 -9.59 5.72 24.62
CA GLY A 103 -10.10 4.35 24.70
C GLY A 103 -11.56 4.25 25.14
N GLU A 104 -12.31 5.36 25.12
CA GLU A 104 -13.75 5.38 25.39
C GLU A 104 -14.57 4.81 24.21
N LEU A 105 -13.99 4.83 23.00
CA LEU A 105 -14.56 4.26 21.78
C LEU A 105 -13.75 3.05 21.30
N ASN A 106 -14.45 1.98 20.88
CA ASN A 106 -13.81 0.87 20.16
C ASN A 106 -13.60 1.24 18.68
N ASP A 107 -12.61 0.62 18.02
CA ASP A 107 -12.38 0.69 16.57
C ASP A 107 -13.67 0.59 15.75
N ALA A 108 -14.51 -0.42 16.04
CA ALA A 108 -15.75 -0.65 15.28
C ALA A 108 -16.79 0.47 15.46
N GLU A 109 -16.83 1.10 16.63
CA GLU A 109 -17.74 2.23 16.90
C GLU A 109 -17.20 3.55 16.34
N PHE A 110 -15.88 3.67 16.19
CA PHE A 110 -15.22 4.79 15.54
C PHE A 110 -15.53 4.79 14.05
N GLU A 111 -15.28 3.65 13.38
CA GLU A 111 -15.51 3.50 11.95
C GLU A 111 -16.97 3.80 11.56
N ASP A 112 -17.95 3.20 12.26
CA ASP A 112 -19.38 3.43 12.00
C ASP A 112 -19.79 4.91 12.16
N LYS A 113 -19.29 5.57 13.21
CA LYS A 113 -19.63 6.97 13.47
C LYS A 113 -18.94 7.91 12.49
N VAL A 114 -17.69 7.65 12.09
CA VAL A 114 -16.96 8.43 11.09
C VAL A 114 -17.63 8.33 9.72
N GLU A 115 -17.98 7.11 9.30
CA GLU A 115 -18.64 6.89 8.00
C GLU A 115 -19.98 7.65 7.93
N ARG A 116 -20.80 7.55 8.98
CA ARG A 116 -22.07 8.29 9.05
C ARG A 116 -21.87 9.81 9.02
N LEU A 117 -20.83 10.32 9.66
CA LEU A 117 -20.55 11.75 9.75
C LEU A 117 -20.08 12.30 8.39
N LEU A 118 -19.22 11.56 7.68
CA LEU A 118 -18.78 11.88 6.32
C LEU A 118 -19.90 11.77 5.29
N GLU A 119 -20.83 10.83 5.44
CA GLU A 119 -21.99 10.73 4.55
C GLU A 119 -22.92 11.94 4.70
N SER A 120 -23.18 12.38 5.95
CA SER A 120 -23.96 13.59 6.21
C SER A 120 -23.33 14.84 5.61
N ASP A 121 -22.01 15.01 5.77
CA ASP A 121 -21.29 16.17 5.22
C ASP A 121 -21.36 16.20 3.67
N ARG A 122 -21.30 15.02 3.04
CA ARG A 122 -21.48 14.90 1.58
C ARG A 122 -22.88 15.28 1.12
N ASP A 123 -23.91 14.83 1.83
CA ASP A 123 -25.31 15.15 1.51
C ASP A 123 -25.57 16.66 1.67
N ASP A 124 -25.05 17.26 2.75
CA ASP A 124 -25.15 18.70 3.00
C ASP A 124 -24.40 19.49 1.91
N ALA A 125 -23.19 19.08 1.54
CA ALA A 125 -22.44 19.71 0.44
C ALA A 125 -23.17 19.62 -0.92
N GLN A 126 -23.86 18.50 -1.19
CA GLN A 126 -24.65 18.35 -2.42
C GLN A 126 -25.88 19.27 -2.44
N SER A 127 -26.57 19.44 -1.32
CA SER A 127 -27.73 20.34 -1.23
C SER A 127 -27.38 21.81 -1.53
N HIS A 128 -26.23 22.29 -1.03
CA HIS A 128 -25.75 23.64 -1.33
C HIS A 128 -25.44 23.86 -2.82
N LEU A 129 -24.91 22.85 -3.52
CA LEU A 129 -24.65 22.94 -4.97
C LEU A 129 -25.95 23.00 -5.79
N GLU A 130 -27.00 22.33 -5.34
CA GLU A 130 -28.30 22.35 -6.00
C GLU A 130 -29.02 23.70 -5.78
N GLU A 131 -28.95 24.28 -4.58
CA GLU A 131 -29.54 25.59 -4.27
C GLU A 131 -28.94 26.74 -5.09
N ASP A 132 -27.62 26.75 -5.31
CA ASP A 132 -26.97 27.75 -6.17
C ASP A 132 -27.44 27.63 -7.63
N SER A 133 -27.60 26.40 -8.13
CA SER A 133 -28.08 26.15 -9.49
C SER A 133 -29.55 26.55 -9.72
N VAL A 134 -30.38 26.43 -8.68
CA VAL A 134 -31.80 26.83 -8.71
C VAL A 134 -31.94 28.34 -8.64
N THR A 135 -31.08 29.00 -7.87
CA THR A 135 -31.06 30.46 -7.73
C THR A 135 -30.57 31.13 -9.02
N GLU A 136 -29.53 30.60 -9.68
CA GLU A 136 -29.04 31.10 -10.98
C GLU A 136 -30.09 30.94 -12.11
N LYS A 137 -30.94 29.92 -12.03
CA LYS A 137 -32.01 29.68 -13.01
C LYS A 137 -33.25 30.55 -12.81
N LEU A 138 -33.44 31.12 -11.61
CA LEU A 138 -34.52 32.06 -11.32
C LEU A 138 -34.16 33.52 -11.66
N GLU A 139 -32.88 33.81 -11.89
CA GLU A 139 -32.38 35.15 -12.27
C GLU A 139 -32.27 35.38 -13.79
N LYS A 140 -32.76 34.45 -14.62
CA LYS A 140 -32.80 34.54 -16.09
C LYS A 140 -34.21 34.42 -16.67
#